data_AF-A0A7R9ILJ0-F1
#
_entry.id   AF-A0A7R9ILJ0-F1
#
_cell.length_a   1.000
_cell.length_b   1.000
_cell.length_c   1.000
_cell.angle_alpha   90.00
_cell.angle_beta   90.00
_cell.angle_gamma   90.00
#
_symmetry.space_group_name_H-M   'P 1'
#
loop_
_entity.id
_entity.type
_entity.pdbx_description
1 polymer ?
#
loop_
_entity_poly.entity_id
_entity_poly.type
_entity_poly.pdbx_seq_one_letter_code
_entity_poly.pdbx_strand_id
1 'polypeptide(L)'
;MLFASSCVREYKLALFHAPCSMFQTMLTAISMSAIATNGVVPAGGSYFMISRSLGPEFGGAVGMLFYTGTTLAASMYIVGSVEIVLTYMAPSLSIFGDFTKDANIMYNNFRVYGTGVLMVMGTIVFLGVKFVNKFATVALACVLLSILAVYVGIFYNFYGSDKLPYVQTLQRDYVSMIINTLAFQRD
;
A
#
# COMPACT_ATOMS: atom_id res chain seq x y z
N MET A 1 3.15 29.39 -8.25
CA MET A 1 4.35 29.05 -9.06
C MET A 1 5.26 28.01 -8.37
N LEU A 2 5.51 28.10 -7.06
CA LEU A 2 6.26 27.08 -6.30
C LEU A 2 5.65 25.66 -6.38
N PHE A 3 4.32 25.52 -6.26
CA PHE A 3 3.64 24.22 -6.41
C PHE A 3 3.85 23.55 -7.79
N ALA A 4 3.89 24.34 -8.87
CA ALA A 4 4.12 23.82 -10.22
C ALA A 4 5.58 23.41 -10.43
N SER A 5 6.53 24.16 -9.88
CA SER A 5 7.96 23.81 -9.95
C SER A 5 8.31 22.60 -9.08
N SER A 6 7.71 22.48 -7.89
CA SER A 6 7.82 21.29 -7.04
C SER A 6 7.20 20.07 -7.75
N CYS A 7 6.00 20.19 -8.29
CA CYS A 7 5.32 19.09 -9.02
C CYS A 7 6.13 18.60 -10.24
N VAL A 8 6.75 19.51 -11.02
CA VAL A 8 7.61 19.12 -12.17
C VAL A 8 8.91 18.45 -11.70
N ARG A 9 9.50 18.86 -10.57
CA ARG A 9 10.69 18.23 -10.00
C ARG A 9 10.38 16.85 -9.41
N GLU A 10 9.24 16.70 -8.75
CA GLU A 10 8.69 15.44 -8.25
C GLU A 10 8.44 14.46 -9.40
N TYR A 11 7.83 14.92 -10.49
CA TYR A 11 7.56 14.11 -11.66
C TYR A 11 8.84 13.62 -12.33
N LYS A 12 9.87 14.48 -12.44
CA LYS A 12 11.19 14.08 -12.96
C LYS A 12 11.91 13.09 -12.05
N LEU A 13 11.80 13.24 -10.73
CA LEU A 13 12.39 12.31 -9.77
C LEU A 13 11.66 10.95 -9.81
N ALA A 14 10.33 10.96 -9.85
CA ALA A 14 9.49 9.77 -9.95
C ALA A 14 9.75 9.00 -11.26
N LEU A 15 9.95 9.72 -12.37
CA LEU A 15 10.29 9.13 -13.66
C LEU A 15 11.61 8.36 -13.63
N PHE A 16 12.57 8.73 -12.78
CA PHE A 16 13.85 8.03 -12.65
C PHE A 16 13.79 6.92 -11.60
N HIS A 17 13.16 7.17 -10.45
CA HIS A 17 13.13 6.21 -9.33
C HIS A 17 12.24 4.98 -9.63
N ALA A 18 11.09 5.19 -10.27
CA ALA A 18 10.16 4.13 -10.60
C ALA A 18 10.79 3.04 -11.50
N PRO A 19 11.38 3.34 -12.67
CA PRO A 19 11.99 2.32 -13.52
C PRO A 19 13.18 1.61 -12.86
N CYS A 20 13.98 2.30 -12.04
CA CYS A 20 15.06 1.66 -11.27
C CYS A 20 14.54 0.60 -10.30
N SER A 21 13.47 0.90 -9.55
CA SER A 21 12.85 -0.06 -8.61
C SER A 21 12.19 -1.25 -9.33
N MET A 22 11.55 -0.99 -10.48
CA MET A 22 10.96 -2.03 -11.32
C MET A 22 12.04 -2.98 -11.87
N PHE A 23 13.17 -2.43 -12.31
CA PHE A 23 14.30 -3.22 -12.79
C PHE A 23 14.85 -4.13 -11.69
N GLN A 24 15.04 -3.62 -10.47
CA GLN A 24 15.49 -4.44 -9.34
C GLN A 24 14.49 -5.54 -8.98
N THR A 25 13.20 -5.25 -9.03
CA THR A 25 12.14 -6.25 -8.75
C THR A 25 12.09 -7.32 -9.84
N MET A 26 12.25 -6.95 -11.11
CA MET A 26 12.32 -7.88 -12.24
C MET A 26 13.54 -8.81 -12.16
N LEU A 27 14.72 -8.27 -11.86
CA LEU A 27 15.92 -9.10 -11.63
C LEU A 27 15.70 -10.09 -10.49
N THR A 28 15.11 -9.64 -9.37
CA THR A 28 14.77 -10.50 -8.23
C THR A 28 13.78 -11.60 -8.63
N ALA A 29 12.77 -11.28 -9.43
CA ALA A 29 11.78 -12.25 -9.92
C ALA A 29 12.40 -13.31 -10.85
N ILE A 30 13.37 -12.92 -11.69
CA ILE A 30 14.13 -13.86 -12.53
C ILE A 30 14.97 -14.80 -11.65
N SER A 31 15.65 -14.28 -10.63
CA SER A 31 16.40 -15.10 -9.67
C SER A 31 15.50 -16.07 -8.90
N MET A 32 14.34 -15.60 -8.41
CA MET A 32 13.36 -16.47 -7.74
C MET A 32 12.79 -17.54 -8.66
N SER A 33 12.55 -17.22 -9.94
CA SER A 33 12.14 -18.21 -10.95
C SER A 33 13.20 -19.29 -11.13
N ALA A 34 14.47 -18.91 -11.22
CA ALA A 34 15.57 -19.87 -11.31
C ALA A 34 15.63 -20.78 -10.07
N ILE A 35 15.50 -20.23 -8.86
CA ILE A 35 15.44 -21.00 -7.61
C ILE A 35 14.27 -21.99 -7.62
N ALA A 36 13.07 -21.53 -8.00
CA ALA A 36 11.87 -22.36 -8.04
C ALA A 36 11.95 -23.51 -9.05
N THR A 37 12.77 -23.37 -10.10
CA THR A 37 13.03 -24.45 -11.09
C THR A 37 14.20 -25.36 -10.72
N ASN A 38 14.97 -25.05 -9.67
CA ASN A 38 16.11 -25.85 -9.22
C ASN A 38 15.69 -26.88 -8.17
N GLY A 39 15.30 -28.07 -8.66
CA GLY A 39 14.97 -29.24 -7.85
C GLY A 39 13.49 -29.64 -7.90
N VAL A 40 13.12 -30.67 -7.12
CA VAL A 40 11.72 -31.02 -6.91
C VAL A 40 11.14 -30.08 -5.86
N VAL A 41 10.05 -29.38 -6.19
CA VAL A 41 9.33 -28.50 -5.25
C VAL A 41 8.25 -29.34 -4.56
N PRO A 42 8.49 -29.93 -3.37
CA PRO A 42 7.40 -30.51 -2.61
C PRO A 42 6.49 -29.38 -2.11
N ALA A 43 5.25 -29.72 -1.72
CA ALA A 43 4.29 -28.74 -1.22
C ALA A 43 4.89 -27.91 -0.07
N GLY A 44 4.89 -26.57 -0.24
CA GLY A 44 5.49 -25.63 0.70
C GLY A 44 5.41 -24.19 0.18
N GLY A 45 5.72 -23.21 1.03
CA GLY A 45 5.77 -21.79 0.68
C GLY A 45 7.14 -21.33 0.18
N SER A 46 7.31 -20.02 -0.02
CA SER A 46 8.55 -19.40 -0.52
C SER A 46 9.78 -19.71 0.33
N TYR A 47 9.66 -19.68 1.66
CA TYR A 47 10.76 -20.04 2.58
C TYR A 47 11.26 -21.48 2.37
N PHE A 48 10.33 -22.42 2.16
CA PHE A 48 10.66 -23.82 1.95
C PHE A 48 11.42 -24.02 0.63
N MET A 49 11.00 -23.30 -0.43
CA MET A 49 11.70 -23.30 -1.72
C MET A 49 13.14 -22.78 -1.60
N ILE A 50 13.33 -21.62 -0.95
CA ILE A 50 14.66 -20.97 -0.85
C ILE A 50 15.63 -21.80 0.01
N SER A 51 15.19 -22.26 1.18
CA SER A 51 16.04 -23.00 2.12
C SER A 51 16.55 -24.32 1.57
N ARG A 52 15.82 -24.95 0.64
CA ARG A 52 16.24 -26.20 -0.01
C ARG A 52 17.23 -25.99 -1.15
N SER A 53 17.08 -24.92 -1.93
CA SER A 53 17.98 -24.64 -3.06
C SER A 53 19.29 -23.96 -2.64
N LEU A 54 19.28 -23.15 -1.56
CA LEU A 54 20.45 -22.38 -1.11
C LEU A 54 21.09 -22.89 0.20
N GLY A 55 20.45 -23.83 0.90
CA GLY A 55 20.91 -24.34 2.20
C GLY A 55 20.27 -23.62 3.40
N PRO A 56 20.35 -24.23 4.60
CA PRO A 56 19.68 -23.73 5.81
C PRO A 56 20.23 -22.39 6.32
N GLU A 57 21.51 -22.09 6.08
CA GLU A 57 22.16 -20.85 6.52
C GLU A 57 21.62 -19.63 5.77
N PHE A 58 21.54 -19.73 4.44
CA PHE A 58 20.98 -18.68 3.59
C PHE A 58 19.46 -18.62 3.69
N GLY A 59 18.79 -19.77 3.80
CA GLY A 59 17.34 -19.84 3.99
C GLY A 59 16.88 -19.13 5.27
N GLY A 60 17.57 -19.37 6.39
CA GLY A 60 17.27 -18.75 7.68
C GLY A 60 17.46 -17.22 7.67
N ALA A 61 18.60 -16.76 7.14
CA ALA A 61 18.89 -15.32 7.07
C ALA A 61 17.87 -14.56 6.20
N VAL A 62 17.59 -15.06 4.99
CA VAL A 62 16.60 -14.45 4.08
C VAL A 62 15.19 -14.54 4.67
N GLY A 63 14.84 -15.66 5.32
CA GLY A 63 13.56 -15.84 5.99
C GLY A 63 13.30 -14.82 7.10
N MET A 64 14.29 -14.58 7.96
CA MET A 64 14.19 -13.59 9.05
C MET A 64 14.03 -12.15 8.52
N LEU A 65 14.76 -11.81 7.45
CA LEU A 65 14.62 -10.53 6.78
C LEU A 65 13.23 -10.36 6.15
N PHE A 66 12.71 -11.39 5.46
CA PHE A 66 11.39 -11.36 4.85
C PHE A 66 10.26 -11.27 5.89
N TYR A 67 10.40 -11.97 7.02
CA TYR A 67 9.45 -11.88 8.13
C TYR A 67 9.40 -10.46 8.72
N THR A 68 10.57 -9.88 9.01
CA THR A 68 10.64 -8.52 9.57
C THR A 68 10.13 -7.48 8.57
N GLY A 69 10.49 -7.61 7.29
CA GLY A 69 10.03 -6.71 6.23
C GLY A 69 8.53 -6.75 6.02
N THR A 70 7.91 -7.93 5.98
CA THR A 70 6.45 -8.06 5.85
C THR A 70 5.71 -7.57 7.10
N THR A 71 6.30 -7.71 8.29
CA THR A 71 5.74 -7.15 9.53
C THR A 71 5.74 -5.62 9.51
N LEU A 72 6.83 -4.99 9.07
CA LEU A 72 6.90 -3.54 8.90
C LEU A 72 5.94 -3.04 7.82
N ALA A 73 5.83 -3.76 6.69
CA ALA A 73 4.85 -3.44 5.65
C ALA A 73 3.40 -3.51 6.16
N ALA A 74 3.07 -4.53 6.96
CA ALA A 74 1.75 -4.63 7.59
C ALA A 74 1.44 -3.43 8.50
N SER A 75 2.43 -2.95 9.26
CA SER A 75 2.26 -1.74 10.09
C SER A 75 1.99 -0.49 9.24
N MET A 76 2.69 -0.35 8.11
CA MET A 76 2.46 0.75 7.16
C MET A 76 1.04 0.71 6.58
N TYR A 77 0.56 -0.47 6.20
CA TYR A 77 -0.80 -0.62 5.65
C TYR A 77 -1.89 -0.27 6.67
N ILE A 78 -1.70 -0.61 7.95
CA ILE A 78 -2.64 -0.27 9.02
C ILE A 78 -2.68 1.25 9.23
N VAL A 79 -1.52 1.91 9.34
CA VAL A 79 -1.46 3.36 9.53
C VAL A 79 -2.06 4.11 8.34
N GLY A 80 -1.74 3.71 7.11
CA GLY A 80 -2.34 4.30 5.91
C GLY A 80 -3.86 4.10 5.84
N SER A 81 -4.37 2.95 6.30
CA SER A 81 -5.81 2.70 6.39
C SER A 81 -6.49 3.65 7.40
N VAL A 82 -5.87 3.87 8.56
CA VAL A 82 -6.36 4.78 9.59
C VAL A 82 -6.37 6.23 9.10
N GLU A 83 -5.32 6.66 8.39
CA GLU A 83 -5.23 7.99 7.80
C GLU A 83 -6.38 8.25 6.82
N ILE A 84 -6.66 7.30 5.93
CA ILE A 84 -7.74 7.43 4.93
C ILE A 84 -9.11 7.55 5.63
N VAL A 85 -9.36 6.72 6.64
CA VAL A 85 -10.64 6.71 7.37
C VAL A 85 -10.86 8.02 8.13
N LEU A 86 -9.86 8.49 8.86
CA LEU A 86 -9.96 9.70 9.68
C LEU A 86 -10.02 10.98 8.84
N THR A 87 -9.30 11.02 7.72
CA THR A 87 -9.19 12.25 6.92
C THR A 87 -10.35 12.40 5.93
N TYR A 88 -10.81 11.31 5.32
CA TYR A 88 -11.74 11.37 4.18
C TYR A 88 -13.10 10.74 4.46
N MET A 89 -13.19 9.69 5.29
CA MET A 89 -14.44 8.98 5.51
C MET A 89 -15.24 9.52 6.69
N ALA A 90 -14.59 9.74 7.83
CA ALA A 90 -15.25 10.16 9.07
C ALA A 90 -14.36 11.11 9.89
N PRO A 91 -14.21 12.39 9.46
CA PRO A 91 -13.44 13.39 10.22
C PRO A 91 -14.05 13.71 11.59
N SER A 92 -15.35 13.40 11.78
CA SER A 92 -16.05 13.56 13.06
C SER A 92 -15.69 12.51 14.12
N LEU A 93 -14.95 11.45 13.77
CA LEU A 93 -14.54 10.38 14.68
C LEU A 93 -13.28 10.76 15.50
N SER A 94 -12.93 12.05 15.57
CA SER A 94 -11.79 12.50 16.36
C SER A 94 -12.07 12.41 17.86
N ILE A 95 -11.21 11.70 18.61
CA ILE A 95 -11.35 11.57 20.06
C ILE A 95 -10.62 12.71 20.77
N PHE A 96 -9.44 13.09 20.27
CA PHE A 96 -8.58 14.10 20.93
C PHE A 96 -8.75 15.53 20.39
N GLY A 97 -9.85 15.83 19.67
CA GLY A 97 -10.12 17.16 19.13
C GLY A 97 -9.74 17.31 17.65
N ASP A 98 -9.67 18.55 17.17
CA ASP A 98 -9.45 18.86 15.75
C ASP A 98 -8.01 18.55 15.32
N PHE A 99 -7.85 17.55 14.44
CA PHE A 99 -6.55 17.07 13.94
C PHE A 99 -5.76 18.11 13.15
N THR A 100 -6.42 19.14 12.63
CA THR A 100 -5.81 20.15 11.78
C THR A 100 -5.05 21.22 12.58
N LYS A 101 -5.24 21.28 13.90
CA LYS A 101 -4.69 22.35 14.74
C LYS A 101 -3.33 22.01 15.36
N ASP A 102 -3.08 20.74 15.67
CA ASP A 102 -1.85 20.30 16.34
C ASP A 102 -1.37 18.91 15.88
N ALA A 103 -0.10 18.82 15.49
CA ALA A 103 0.52 17.55 15.09
C ALA A 103 0.51 16.50 16.23
N ASN A 104 0.66 16.94 17.48
CA ASN A 104 0.63 16.06 18.65
C ASN A 104 -0.73 15.38 18.83
N ILE A 105 -1.83 16.08 18.52
CA ILE A 105 -3.20 15.53 18.58
C ILE A 105 -3.39 14.50 17.46
N MET A 106 -2.86 14.78 16.26
CA MET A 106 -2.90 13.85 15.13
C MET A 106 -2.21 12.52 15.46
N TYR A 107 -0.97 12.56 15.98
CA TYR A 107 -0.23 11.34 16.32
C TYR A 107 -0.91 10.51 17.40
N ASN A 108 -1.50 11.14 18.41
CA ASN A 108 -2.19 10.42 19.49
C ASN A 108 -3.41 9.65 18.97
N ASN A 109 -4.20 10.27 18.09
CA ASN A 109 -5.31 9.57 17.47
C ASN A 109 -4.83 8.42 16.56
N PHE A 110 -3.77 8.61 15.77
CA PHE A 110 -3.24 7.56 14.89
C PHE A 110 -2.74 6.35 15.68
N ARG A 111 -2.17 6.57 16.86
CA ARG A 111 -1.77 5.49 17.78
C ARG A 111 -2.97 4.72 18.34
N VAL A 112 -4.01 5.41 18.79
CA VAL A 112 -5.21 4.77 19.35
C VAL A 112 -5.98 3.99 18.30
N TYR A 113 -6.25 4.60 17.13
CA TYR A 113 -6.95 3.90 16.05
C TYR A 113 -6.08 2.80 15.43
N GLY A 114 -4.77 3.03 15.27
CA GLY A 114 -3.84 2.03 14.75
C GLY A 114 -3.76 0.78 15.64
N THR A 115 -3.67 0.95 16.96
CA THR A 115 -3.68 -0.19 17.90
C THR A 115 -5.03 -0.91 17.94
N GLY A 116 -6.14 -0.18 17.85
CA GLY A 116 -7.48 -0.76 17.75
C GLY A 116 -7.63 -1.64 16.50
N VAL A 117 -7.27 -1.11 15.33
CA VAL A 117 -7.32 -1.85 14.05
C VAL A 117 -6.38 -3.06 14.07
N LEU A 118 -5.17 -2.92 14.65
CA LEU A 118 -4.22 -4.02 14.78
C LEU A 118 -4.81 -5.17 15.64
N MET A 119 -5.43 -4.85 16.77
CA MET A 119 -6.07 -5.87 17.62
C MET A 119 -7.21 -6.58 16.89
N VAL A 120 -8.05 -5.84 16.17
CA VAL A 120 -9.14 -6.43 15.36
C VAL A 120 -8.58 -7.34 14.27
N MET A 121 -7.59 -6.88 13.49
CA MET A 121 -6.96 -7.70 12.44
C MET A 121 -6.27 -8.93 13.03
N GLY A 122 -5.62 -8.81 14.19
CA GLY A 122 -5.08 -9.93 14.94
C GLY A 122 -6.16 -10.97 15.27
N THR A 123 -7.29 -10.55 15.85
CA THR A 123 -8.39 -11.46 16.17
C THR A 123 -8.98 -12.15 14.93
N ILE A 124 -9.10 -11.45 13.80
CA ILE A 124 -9.59 -12.03 12.54
C ILE A 124 -8.64 -13.14 12.04
N VAL A 125 -7.33 -12.90 12.11
CA VAL A 125 -6.33 -13.90 11.72
C VAL A 125 -6.38 -15.12 12.66
N PHE A 126 -6.57 -14.91 13.97
CA PHE A 126 -6.74 -16.00 14.95
C PHE A 126 -7.99 -16.85 14.70
N LEU A 127 -9.11 -16.24 14.29
CA LEU A 127 -10.36 -16.97 13.99
C LEU A 127 -10.26 -17.86 12.73
N GLY A 128 -9.36 -17.53 11.81
CA GLY A 128 -8.96 -18.44 10.74
C GLY A 128 -8.82 -17.78 9.37
N VAL A 129 -7.71 -18.07 8.71
CA VAL A 129 -7.32 -17.51 7.40
C VAL A 129 -8.20 -17.98 6.22
N LYS A 130 -9.02 -19.02 6.41
CA LYS A 130 -9.93 -19.52 5.36
C LYS A 130 -10.97 -18.48 4.95
N PHE A 131 -11.47 -17.71 5.92
CA PHE A 131 -12.39 -16.61 5.66
C PHE A 131 -11.68 -15.49 4.90
N VAL A 132 -10.50 -15.08 5.38
CA VAL A 132 -9.68 -14.02 4.77
C VAL A 132 -9.37 -14.33 3.30
N ASN A 133 -9.03 -15.58 2.97
CA ASN A 133 -8.74 -15.98 1.59
C ASN A 133 -9.95 -15.85 0.65
N LYS A 134 -11.18 -15.96 1.17
CA LYS A 134 -12.40 -15.74 0.37
C LYS A 134 -12.66 -14.25 0.12
N PHE A 135 -12.29 -13.38 1.06
CA PHE A 135 -12.40 -11.92 0.88
C PHE A 135 -11.28 -11.34 0.02
N ALA A 136 -10.11 -12.00 -0.02
CA ALA A 136 -8.98 -11.56 -0.81
C ALA A 136 -9.32 -11.40 -2.31
N THR A 137 -10.15 -12.28 -2.87
CA THR A 137 -10.59 -12.18 -4.27
C THR A 137 -11.50 -10.97 -4.52
N VAL A 138 -12.34 -10.61 -3.55
CA VAL A 138 -13.18 -9.41 -3.61
C VAL A 138 -12.31 -8.15 -3.53
N ALA A 139 -11.31 -8.13 -2.66
CA ALA A 139 -10.35 -7.03 -2.56
C ALA A 139 -9.57 -6.83 -3.87
N LEU A 140 -9.13 -7.92 -4.51
CA LEU A 140 -8.48 -7.85 -5.82
C LEU A 140 -9.40 -7.24 -6.89
N ALA A 141 -10.68 -7.66 -6.93
CA ALA A 141 -11.64 -7.11 -7.87
C ALA A 141 -11.87 -5.59 -7.64
N CYS A 142 -11.92 -5.14 -6.39
CA CYS A 142 -12.03 -3.73 -6.04
C CYS A 142 -10.86 -2.90 -6.58
N VAL A 143 -9.62 -3.37 -6.41
CA VAL A 143 -8.42 -2.69 -6.92
C VAL A 143 -8.39 -2.63 -8.45
N LEU A 144 -8.80 -3.72 -9.13
CA LEU A 144 -8.88 -3.70 -10.59
C LEU A 144 -9.93 -2.70 -11.10
N LEU A 145 -11.09 -2.65 -10.44
CA LEU A 145 -12.13 -1.67 -10.77
C LEU A 145 -11.69 -0.23 -10.51
N SER A 146 -10.94 0.03 -9.43
CA SER A 146 -10.41 1.39 -9.16
C SER A 146 -9.41 1.83 -10.23
N ILE A 147 -8.53 0.93 -10.69
CA ILE A 147 -7.58 1.23 -11.78
C ILE A 147 -8.34 1.52 -13.09
N LEU A 148 -9.33 0.69 -13.44
CA LEU A 148 -10.16 0.91 -14.63
C LEU A 148 -10.94 2.23 -14.58
N ALA A 149 -11.48 2.59 -13.40
CA ALA A 149 -12.18 3.85 -13.20
C ALA A 149 -11.28 5.07 -13.46
N VAL A 150 -10.01 5.02 -13.03
CA VAL A 150 -9.03 6.07 -13.33
C VAL A 150 -8.78 6.17 -14.84
N TYR A 151 -8.57 5.04 -15.54
CA TYR A 151 -8.40 5.06 -17.01
C TYR A 151 -9.61 5.62 -17.74
N VAL A 152 -10.82 5.16 -17.41
CA VAL A 152 -12.07 5.69 -17.99
C VAL A 152 -12.22 7.18 -17.70
N GLY A 153 -11.89 7.62 -16.48
CA GLY A 153 -11.90 9.03 -16.09
C GLY A 153 -10.97 9.89 -16.95
N ILE A 154 -9.77 9.38 -17.28
CA ILE A 154 -8.83 10.06 -18.19
C ILE A 154 -9.44 10.17 -19.60
N PHE A 155 -10.00 9.08 -20.14
CA PHE A 155 -10.59 9.09 -21.49
C PHE A 155 -11.85 9.97 -21.61
N TYR A 156 -12.67 10.01 -20.56
CA TYR A 156 -13.89 10.84 -20.54
C TYR A 156 -13.58 12.33 -20.40
N ASN A 157 -12.45 12.70 -19.79
CA ASN A 157 -12.05 14.10 -19.60
C ASN A 157 -11.54 14.79 -20.89
N PHE A 158 -11.21 14.04 -21.94
CA PHE A 158 -10.75 14.61 -23.23
C PHE A 158 -11.78 15.51 -23.92
N TYR A 159 -13.08 15.33 -23.63
CA TYR A 159 -14.16 16.13 -24.22
C TYR A 159 -14.60 17.35 -23.38
N GLY A 160 -13.89 17.69 -22.31
CA GLY A 160 -14.14 18.94 -21.56
C GLY A 160 -15.58 19.11 -21.09
N SER A 161 -16.21 18.04 -20.58
CA SER A 161 -17.61 18.10 -20.12
C SER A 161 -17.70 18.17 -18.60
N ASP A 162 -18.13 19.34 -18.09
CA ASP A 162 -18.32 19.66 -16.65
C ASP A 162 -19.51 18.94 -16.00
N LYS A 163 -20.01 17.85 -16.58
CA LYS A 163 -21.33 17.27 -16.23
C LYS A 163 -21.30 16.18 -15.16
N LEU A 164 -20.15 15.87 -14.55
CA LEU A 164 -20.03 14.83 -13.52
C LEU A 164 -19.23 15.33 -12.29
N PRO A 165 -19.84 16.19 -11.44
CA PRO A 165 -19.16 16.76 -10.28
C PRO A 165 -18.71 15.71 -9.25
N TYR A 166 -19.41 14.57 -9.17
CA TYR A 166 -19.10 13.49 -8.21
C TYR A 166 -17.86 12.66 -8.60
N VAL A 167 -17.61 12.45 -9.90
CA VAL A 167 -16.42 11.73 -10.39
C VAL A 167 -15.17 12.63 -10.30
N GLN A 168 -15.32 13.93 -10.49
CA GLN A 168 -14.23 14.90 -10.39
C GLN A 168 -13.81 15.20 -8.95
N THR A 169 -14.75 15.19 -8.00
CA THR A 169 -14.43 15.32 -6.56
C THR A 169 -13.73 14.07 -6.04
N LEU A 170 -14.25 12.87 -6.32
CA LEU A 170 -13.55 11.63 -5.98
C LEU A 170 -12.15 11.55 -6.60
N GLN A 171 -11.97 11.96 -7.87
CA GLN A 171 -10.65 11.98 -8.52
C GLN A 171 -9.73 13.07 -7.94
N ARG A 172 -10.24 14.25 -7.58
CA ARG A 172 -9.49 15.30 -6.87
C ARG A 172 -9.04 14.82 -5.49
N ASP A 173 -9.90 14.12 -4.76
CA ASP A 173 -9.60 13.60 -3.43
C ASP A 173 -8.60 12.43 -3.50
N TYR A 174 -8.72 11.56 -4.51
CA TYR A 174 -7.76 10.46 -4.75
C TYR A 174 -6.38 10.97 -5.20
N VAL A 175 -6.33 11.98 -6.06
CA VAL A 175 -5.06 12.60 -6.50
C VAL A 175 -4.43 13.40 -5.35
N SER A 176 -5.23 14.07 -4.52
CA SER A 176 -4.75 14.73 -3.31
C SER A 176 -4.24 13.73 -2.27
N MET A 177 -4.84 12.54 -2.17
CA MET A 177 -4.34 11.42 -1.36
C MET A 177 -2.94 10.99 -1.81
N ILE A 178 -2.72 10.74 -3.10
CA ILE A 178 -1.38 10.34 -3.61
C ILE A 178 -0.34 11.43 -3.33
N ILE A 179 -0.69 12.71 -3.54
CA ILE A 179 0.24 13.83 -3.34
C ILE A 179 0.54 14.06 -1.85
N ASN A 180 -0.46 13.99 -0.97
CA ASN A 180 -0.28 14.21 0.47
C ASN A 180 0.41 13.02 1.16
N THR A 181 0.15 11.78 0.73
CA THR A 181 0.91 10.62 1.22
C THR A 181 2.38 10.66 0.76
N LEU A 182 2.67 11.14 -0.45
CA LEU A 182 4.04 11.39 -0.90
C LEU A 182 4.72 12.55 -0.13
N ALA A 183 3.96 13.57 0.28
CA ALA A 183 4.45 14.64 1.13
C ALA A 183 4.73 14.18 2.56
N PHE A 184 3.91 13.28 3.13
CA PHE A 184 4.11 12.70 4.45
C PHE A 184 5.29 11.70 4.51
N GLN A 185 5.69 11.10 3.39
CA GLN A 185 6.94 10.32 3.31
C GLN A 185 8.22 11.18 3.28
N ARG A 186 8.09 12.51 3.24
CA ARG A 186 9.21 13.46 3.19
C ARG A 186 9.53 14.08 4.56
N ASP A 187 8.62 14.02 5.53
CA ASP A 187 8.80 14.53 6.90
C ASP A 187 9.16 13.39 7.88
#